data_AF-A0A7V5WMB6-F1
#
_entry.id   AF-A0A7V5WMB6-F1
#
_cell.length_a   1.000
_cell.length_b   1.000
_cell.length_c   1.000
_cell.angle_alpha   90.00
_cell.angle_beta   90.00
_cell.angle_gamma   90.00
#
_symmetry.space_group_name_H-M   'P 1'
#
loop_
_entity.id
_entity.type
_entity.pdbx_description
1 polymer ?
#
loop_
_entity_poly.entity_id
_entity_poly.type
_entity_poly.pdbx_seq_one_letter_code
_entity_poly.pdbx_strand_id
1 'polypeptide(L)'
;YRDGSRQFQVLSTSEKEEEAVEETIEAPAANLNRLPGEPLFDRPSRLSGFTDTVKLITTSGEKRGFYITVNTQDGLPTELFINSGRAGDEANADSEALGRLVSIALQYGVPAEALVHTLRGISGGMYGTYQGRMVASKADIIAVALETSGVKNTQAEGQPCPDCGAPLRFEEGCRKCESCGFSKCG
;
A
#
# COMPACT_ATOMS: atom_id res chain seq x y z
N TYR A 1 -3.16 -34.27 46.10
CA TYR A 1 -3.32 -35.45 45.24
C TYR A 1 -4.51 -35.23 44.30
N ARG A 2 -4.36 -35.60 43.02
CA ARG A 2 -5.15 -35.34 41.78
C ARG A 2 -4.85 -33.98 41.14
N ASP A 3 -3.99 -33.82 40.12
CA ASP A 3 -3.54 -34.63 38.95
C ASP A 3 -4.49 -34.61 37.74
N GLY A 4 -3.89 -34.29 36.58
CA GLY A 4 -4.46 -34.35 35.22
C GLY A 4 -4.69 -32.99 34.54
N SER A 5 -4.06 -32.60 33.44
CA SER A 5 -2.90 -33.12 32.72
C SER A 5 -2.47 -32.02 31.74
N ARG A 6 -1.18 -31.66 31.74
CA ARG A 6 -0.56 -30.73 30.79
C ARG A 6 -0.62 -31.35 29.39
N GLN A 7 -1.24 -30.68 28.42
CA GLN A 7 -1.50 -31.26 27.09
C GLN A 7 -0.58 -30.80 25.95
N PHE A 8 0.51 -30.07 26.20
CA PHE A 8 1.54 -29.85 25.18
C PHE A 8 2.94 -29.90 25.78
N GLN A 9 3.43 -31.13 25.94
CA GLN A 9 4.86 -31.43 25.99
C GLN A 9 5.26 -31.86 24.58
N VAL A 10 5.81 -30.93 23.80
CA VAL A 10 6.38 -31.25 22.48
C VAL A 10 7.83 -31.63 22.70
N LEU A 11 8.08 -32.93 22.57
CA LEU A 11 9.39 -33.56 22.59
C LEU A 11 10.20 -33.06 21.40
N SER A 12 11.41 -32.60 21.68
CA SER A 12 12.47 -32.40 20.69
C SER A 12 12.88 -33.75 20.10
N THR A 13 12.58 -33.99 18.83
CA THR A 13 13.20 -35.05 18.03
C THR A 13 13.84 -34.41 16.80
N SER A 14 15.15 -34.53 16.74
CA SER A 14 16.03 -34.12 15.65
C SER A 14 15.93 -35.08 14.48
N GLU A 15 15.43 -34.62 13.34
CA GLU A 15 15.76 -35.17 12.01
C GLU A 15 15.92 -34.02 11.00
N LYS A 16 16.87 -34.20 10.08
CA LYS A 16 17.53 -33.21 9.22
C LYS A 16 16.81 -32.98 7.88
N GLU A 17 17.00 -31.74 7.41
CA GLU A 17 17.12 -31.23 6.03
C GLU A 17 15.95 -31.36 5.05
N GLU A 18 15.36 -30.20 4.71
CA GLU A 18 15.32 -29.67 3.33
C GLU A 18 15.03 -28.15 3.40
N GLU A 19 16.04 -27.33 3.06
CA GLU A 19 15.94 -25.86 2.98
C GLU A 19 15.22 -25.45 1.70
N ALA A 20 13.93 -25.11 1.82
CA ALA A 20 13.24 -24.27 0.85
C ALA A 20 13.42 -22.81 1.29
N VAL A 21 14.20 -22.04 0.52
CA VAL A 21 14.38 -20.61 0.72
C VAL A 21 13.10 -19.89 0.29
N GLU A 22 12.16 -19.73 1.22
CA GLU A 22 11.11 -18.72 1.10
C GLU A 22 11.73 -17.36 1.39
N GLU A 23 11.90 -16.53 0.35
CA GLU A 23 12.08 -15.09 0.49
C GLU A 23 10.80 -14.50 1.10
N THR A 24 10.71 -14.61 2.41
CA THR A 24 9.82 -13.77 3.21
C THR A 24 10.37 -12.36 3.12
N ILE A 25 9.60 -11.48 2.51
CA ILE A 25 9.86 -10.03 2.57
C ILE A 25 9.60 -9.66 4.03
N GLU A 26 10.63 -9.77 4.88
CA GLU A 26 10.57 -9.31 6.26
C GLU A 26 10.28 -7.81 6.22
N ALA A 27 9.09 -7.43 6.68
CA ALA A 27 8.81 -6.05 7.03
C ALA A 27 9.92 -5.59 7.98
N PRO A 28 10.55 -4.42 7.75
CA PRO A 28 11.70 -4.00 8.52
C PRO A 28 11.33 -4.04 10.00
N ALA A 29 12.10 -4.81 10.78
CA ALA A 29 11.89 -4.99 12.20
C ALA A 29 11.68 -3.61 12.85
N ALA A 30 10.47 -3.35 13.32
CA ALA A 30 10.15 -2.09 13.99
C ALA A 30 11.13 -1.93 15.15
N ASN A 31 12.01 -0.94 15.07
CA ASN A 31 12.94 -0.63 16.14
C ASN A 31 12.14 -0.37 17.43
N LEU A 32 12.20 -1.31 18.37
CA LEU A 32 11.46 -1.31 19.64
C LEU A 32 11.84 -0.17 20.59
N ASN A 33 12.79 0.68 20.20
CA ASN A 33 13.27 1.84 20.96
C ASN A 33 12.60 3.17 20.58
N ARG A 34 11.65 3.17 19.64
CA ARG A 34 10.93 4.40 19.27
C ARG A 34 9.73 4.65 20.17
N LEU A 35 9.57 5.90 20.60
CA LEU A 35 8.40 6.31 21.37
C LEU A 35 7.13 6.17 20.50
N PRO A 36 5.95 5.92 21.10
CA PRO A 36 4.70 5.92 20.36
C PRO A 36 4.51 7.26 19.63
N GLY A 37 4.42 7.23 18.31
CA GLY A 37 4.26 8.43 17.49
C GLY A 37 5.54 9.03 16.91
N GLU A 38 6.66 8.30 16.90
CA GLU A 38 7.84 8.67 16.11
C GLU A 38 7.84 7.99 14.73
N PRO A 39 8.38 8.64 13.68
CA PRO A 39 8.56 8.01 12.37
C PRO A 39 9.31 6.67 12.47
N LEU A 40 8.88 5.67 11.70
CA LEU A 40 9.56 4.37 11.60
C LEU A 40 10.85 4.43 10.78
N PHE A 41 11.22 5.58 10.22
CA PHE A 41 12.42 5.75 9.42
C PHE A 41 13.18 7.00 9.83
N ASP A 42 14.50 6.87 9.98
CA ASP A 42 15.39 8.02 10.12
C ASP A 42 15.65 8.59 8.73
N ARG A 43 15.16 9.82 8.51
CA ARG A 43 15.26 10.47 7.21
C ARG A 43 16.72 10.82 6.89
N PRO A 44 17.34 10.24 5.85
CA PRO A 44 18.70 10.59 5.45
C PRO A 44 18.77 11.99 4.83
N SER A 45 19.98 12.55 4.74
CA SER A 45 20.22 13.86 4.11
C SER A 45 19.93 13.88 2.61
N ARG A 46 19.96 12.72 1.96
CA ARG A 46 19.65 12.52 0.54
C ARG A 46 18.81 11.27 0.38
N LEU A 47 17.72 11.39 -0.36
CA LEU A 47 16.90 10.29 -0.82
C LEU A 47 17.04 10.14 -2.34
N SER A 48 16.88 8.92 -2.83
CA SER A 48 16.72 8.61 -4.25
C SER A 48 15.24 8.47 -4.59
N GLY A 49 14.87 8.74 -5.83
CA GLY A 49 13.47 8.67 -6.24
C GLY A 49 13.31 9.01 -7.71
N PHE A 50 12.06 9.14 -8.13
CA PHE A 50 11.72 9.63 -9.46
C PHE A 50 10.72 10.77 -9.37
N THR A 51 10.62 11.54 -10.44
CA THR A 51 9.58 12.55 -10.60
C THR A 51 8.95 12.40 -11.98
N ASP A 52 7.65 12.17 -12.01
CA ASP A 52 6.88 12.03 -13.23
C ASP A 52 5.94 13.23 -13.42
N THR A 53 5.69 13.56 -14.70
CA THR A 53 4.68 14.55 -15.07
C THR A 53 3.42 13.84 -15.57
N VAL A 54 2.28 14.13 -14.94
CA VAL A 54 0.97 13.57 -15.32
C VAL A 54 0.06 14.69 -15.81
N LYS A 55 -0.61 14.48 -16.95
CA LYS A 55 -1.56 15.44 -17.51
C LYS A 55 -2.95 14.84 -17.49
N LEU A 56 -3.87 15.48 -16.77
CA LEU A 56 -5.28 15.11 -16.76
C LEU A 56 -6.11 16.17 -17.48
N ILE A 57 -7.28 15.76 -17.97
CA ILE A 57 -8.29 16.62 -18.57
C ILE A 57 -9.47 16.68 -17.60
N THR A 58 -9.90 17.89 -17.27
CA THR A 58 -11.10 18.13 -16.44
C THR A 58 -12.38 17.92 -17.26
N THR A 59 -13.54 17.82 -16.60
CA THR A 59 -14.84 17.78 -17.27
C THR A 59 -15.15 19.01 -18.14
N SER A 60 -14.53 20.16 -17.86
CA SER A 60 -14.64 21.37 -18.69
C SER A 60 -13.70 21.38 -19.91
N GLY A 61 -12.89 20.33 -20.10
CA GLY A 61 -11.92 20.20 -21.19
C GLY A 61 -10.58 20.88 -20.93
N GLU A 62 -10.41 21.53 -19.77
CA GLU A 62 -9.14 22.12 -19.38
C GLU A 62 -8.10 21.04 -19.03
N LYS A 63 -6.87 21.20 -19.53
CA LYS A 63 -5.74 20.34 -19.21
C LYS A 63 -5.05 20.82 -17.93
N ARG A 64 -4.89 19.93 -16.96
CA ARG A 64 -4.17 20.17 -15.71
C ARG A 64 -2.94 19.26 -15.63
N GLY A 65 -1.78 19.88 -15.36
CA GLY A 65 -0.52 19.18 -15.16
C GLY A 65 -0.24 18.95 -13.67
N PHE A 66 0.33 17.80 -13.36
CA PHE A 66 0.78 17.40 -12.04
C PHE A 66 2.22 16.90 -12.13
N TYR A 67 3.01 17.21 -11.12
CA TYR A 67 4.32 16.64 -10.88
C TYR A 67 4.19 15.76 -9.66
N ILE A 68 4.46 14.47 -9.81
CA ILE A 68 4.48 13.52 -8.71
C ILE A 68 5.90 13.02 -8.50
N THR A 69 6.40 13.18 -7.28
CA THR A 69 7.71 12.72 -6.86
C THR A 69 7.53 11.60 -5.84
N VAL A 70 8.18 10.46 -6.06
CA VAL A 70 8.24 9.36 -5.08
C VAL A 70 9.69 9.15 -4.72
N ASN A 71 10.01 9.35 -3.44
CA ASN A 71 11.30 9.05 -2.87
C ASN A 71 11.26 7.70 -2.17
N THR A 72 12.35 6.96 -2.28
CA THR A 72 12.51 5.64 -1.69
C THR A 72 13.71 5.60 -0.76
N GLN A 73 13.62 4.74 0.24
CA GLN A 73 14.70 4.34 1.12
C GLN A 73 14.65 2.82 1.24
N ASP A 74 15.79 2.15 1.03
CA ASP A 74 15.89 0.69 1.09
C ASP A 74 14.89 -0.04 0.17
N GLY A 75 14.58 0.56 -0.98
CA GLY A 75 13.63 0.01 -1.96
C GLY A 75 12.16 0.27 -1.64
N LEU A 76 11.83 0.86 -0.49
CA LEU A 76 10.47 1.16 -0.06
C LEU A 76 10.14 2.66 -0.25
N PRO A 77 8.90 3.02 -0.66
CA PRO A 77 8.50 4.42 -0.74
C PRO A 77 8.40 5.05 0.65
N THR A 78 9.07 6.18 0.85
CA THR A 78 9.13 6.89 2.14
C THR A 78 8.61 8.31 2.09
N GLU A 79 8.70 9.00 0.95
CA GLU A 79 8.09 10.31 0.76
C GLU A 79 7.43 10.42 -0.62
N LEU A 80 6.32 11.14 -0.66
CA LEU A 80 5.58 11.42 -1.87
C LEU A 80 5.14 12.87 -1.92
N PHE A 81 5.48 13.56 -3.01
CA PHE A 81 5.04 14.92 -3.25
C PHE A 81 4.17 14.96 -4.50
N ILE A 82 3.08 15.73 -4.46
CA ILE A 82 2.27 16.01 -5.63
C ILE A 82 2.01 17.51 -5.72
N ASN A 83 2.48 18.11 -6.80
CA ASN A 83 2.31 19.53 -7.07
C ASN A 83 1.53 19.69 -8.37
N SER A 84 0.58 20.61 -8.42
CA SER A 84 -0.02 20.98 -9.70
C SER A 84 0.76 22.12 -10.34
N GLY A 85 0.95 22.04 -11.66
CA GLY A 85 1.75 22.98 -12.44
C GLY A 85 1.13 24.38 -12.61
N ARG A 86 -0.01 24.67 -11.99
CA ARG A 86 -0.71 25.95 -12.11
C ARG A 86 -0.75 26.66 -10.77
N ALA A 87 0.19 27.56 -10.51
CA ALA A 87 0.36 28.20 -9.19
C ALA A 87 -0.89 28.95 -8.69
N GLY A 88 -1.17 28.87 -7.38
CA GLY A 88 -2.05 29.79 -6.66
C GLY A 88 -3.56 29.46 -6.59
N ASP A 89 -3.98 28.30 -7.09
CA ASP A 89 -5.38 27.84 -7.01
C ASP A 89 -5.58 26.90 -5.80
N GLU A 90 -6.81 26.79 -5.29
CA GLU A 90 -7.21 25.88 -4.19
C GLU A 90 -6.81 24.43 -4.51
N ALA A 91 -6.92 24.05 -5.78
CA ALA A 91 -6.49 22.75 -6.27
C ALA A 91 -4.98 22.46 -6.06
N ASN A 92 -4.12 23.47 -5.90
CA ASN A 92 -2.72 23.26 -5.53
C ASN A 92 -2.56 22.98 -4.05
N ALA A 93 -3.28 23.73 -3.21
CA ALA A 93 -3.26 23.54 -1.77
C ALA A 93 -3.72 22.11 -1.42
N ASP A 94 -4.78 21.63 -2.07
CA ASP A 94 -5.26 20.25 -1.90
C ASP A 94 -4.22 19.21 -2.33
N SER A 95 -3.53 19.46 -3.45
CA SER A 95 -2.46 18.58 -3.94
C SER A 95 -1.32 18.52 -2.90
N GLU A 96 -0.85 19.66 -2.43
CA GLU A 96 0.24 19.72 -1.45
C GLU A 96 -0.16 19.07 -0.13
N ALA A 97 -1.37 19.36 0.37
CA ALA A 97 -1.90 18.77 1.60
C ALA A 97 -1.97 17.24 1.48
N LEU A 98 -2.50 16.72 0.38
CA LEU A 98 -2.61 15.28 0.15
C LEU A 98 -1.23 14.60 0.08
N GLY A 99 -0.26 15.20 -0.64
CA GLY A 99 1.11 14.69 -0.68
C GLY A 99 1.80 14.68 0.69
N ARG A 100 1.63 15.74 1.48
CA ARG A 100 2.17 15.82 2.84
C ARG A 100 1.58 14.76 3.77
N LEU A 101 0.27 14.54 3.71
CA LEU A 101 -0.40 13.53 4.52
C LEU A 101 0.06 12.11 4.16
N VAL A 102 0.18 11.81 2.86
CA VAL A 102 0.68 10.50 2.39
C VAL A 102 2.14 10.31 2.78
N SER A 103 2.98 11.35 2.67
CA SER A 103 4.38 11.29 3.13
C SER A 103 4.47 11.00 4.64
N ILE A 104 3.67 11.68 5.46
CA ILE A 104 3.62 11.41 6.91
C ILE A 104 3.16 9.98 7.18
N ALA A 105 2.12 9.50 6.48
CA ALA A 105 1.63 8.13 6.64
C ALA A 105 2.73 7.10 6.37
N LEU A 106 3.48 7.25 5.27
CA LEU A 106 4.61 6.37 4.94
C LEU A 106 5.72 6.45 5.99
N GLN A 107 6.09 7.66 6.42
CA GLN A 107 7.11 7.86 7.45
C GLN A 107 6.73 7.23 8.80
N TYR A 108 5.43 7.14 9.11
CA TYR A 108 4.89 6.53 10.33
C TYR A 108 4.57 5.04 10.16
N GLY A 109 4.95 4.43 9.04
CA GLY A 109 4.84 2.99 8.84
C GLY A 109 3.47 2.50 8.36
N VAL A 110 2.62 3.38 7.83
CA VAL A 110 1.40 2.93 7.16
C VAL A 110 1.81 2.12 5.92
N PRO A 111 1.34 0.87 5.78
CA PRO A 111 1.68 0.04 4.62
C PRO A 111 1.26 0.72 3.32
N ALA A 112 2.19 0.81 2.36
CA ALA A 112 1.92 1.49 1.09
C ALA A 112 0.79 0.81 0.30
N GLU A 113 0.63 -0.50 0.46
CA GLU A 113 -0.44 -1.29 -0.13
C GLU A 113 -1.82 -0.83 0.36
N ALA A 114 -1.94 -0.44 1.64
CA ALA A 114 -3.18 0.08 2.20
C ALA A 114 -3.51 1.47 1.64
N LEU A 115 -2.49 2.30 1.39
CA LEU A 115 -2.65 3.60 0.73
C LEU A 115 -3.09 3.42 -0.72
N VAL A 116 -2.46 2.51 -1.46
CA VAL A 116 -2.86 2.18 -2.84
C VAL A 116 -4.30 1.67 -2.86
N HIS A 117 -4.67 0.74 -1.99
CA HIS A 117 -6.03 0.21 -1.89
C HIS A 117 -7.07 1.33 -1.64
N THR A 118 -6.74 2.28 -0.76
CA THR A 118 -7.64 3.38 -0.40
C THR A 118 -7.76 4.41 -1.52
N LEU A 119 -6.66 4.75 -2.20
CA LEU A 119 -6.60 5.86 -3.14
C LEU A 119 -6.93 5.45 -4.58
N ARG A 120 -6.67 4.19 -4.96
CA ARG A 120 -6.91 3.69 -6.32
C ARG A 120 -8.40 3.70 -6.63
N GLY A 121 -8.77 4.32 -7.74
CA GLY A 121 -10.15 4.38 -8.24
C GLY A 121 -10.97 5.54 -7.68
N ILE A 122 -10.43 6.36 -6.78
CA ILE A 122 -11.08 7.62 -6.40
C ILE A 122 -11.19 8.51 -7.64
N SER A 123 -12.42 8.87 -8.00
CA SER A 123 -12.71 9.78 -9.12
C SER A 123 -12.86 11.22 -8.62
N GLY A 124 -12.28 12.17 -9.34
CA GLY A 124 -12.26 13.59 -8.98
C GLY A 124 -12.63 14.51 -10.13
N GLY A 125 -13.39 14.02 -11.12
CA GLY A 125 -13.83 14.81 -12.28
C GLY A 125 -12.69 15.17 -13.25
N MET A 126 -11.58 14.44 -13.19
CA MET A 126 -10.49 14.54 -14.14
C MET A 126 -10.23 13.16 -14.75
N TYR A 127 -9.61 13.09 -15.92
CA TYR A 127 -9.26 11.84 -16.56
C TYR A 127 -7.99 11.96 -17.39
N GLY A 128 -7.21 10.90 -17.43
CA GLY A 128 -5.99 10.81 -18.21
C GLY A 128 -5.31 9.47 -18.00
N THR A 129 -4.06 9.39 -18.47
CA THR A 129 -3.24 8.19 -18.33
C THR A 129 -1.93 8.51 -17.63
N TYR A 130 -1.46 7.55 -16.83
CA TYR A 130 -0.17 7.60 -16.17
C TYR A 130 0.43 6.19 -16.14
N GLN A 131 1.66 6.02 -16.64
CA GLN A 131 2.33 4.71 -16.78
C GLN A 131 1.42 3.64 -17.42
N GLY A 132 0.67 4.02 -18.47
CA GLY A 132 -0.25 3.12 -19.19
C GLY A 132 -1.56 2.80 -18.47
N ARG A 133 -1.79 3.33 -17.26
CA ARG A 133 -3.01 3.12 -16.46
C ARG A 133 -3.92 4.33 -16.53
N MET A 134 -5.24 4.07 -16.50
CA MET A 134 -6.25 5.13 -16.40
C MET A 134 -6.26 5.72 -14.99
N VAL A 135 -6.30 7.05 -14.94
CA VAL A 135 -6.27 7.82 -13.69
C VAL A 135 -7.36 8.89 -13.69
N ALA A 136 -8.12 8.98 -12.59
CA ALA A 136 -9.32 9.82 -12.50
C ALA A 136 -9.27 10.96 -11.46
N SER A 137 -8.19 11.07 -10.68
CA SER A 137 -8.05 12.11 -9.64
C SER A 137 -6.61 12.27 -9.16
N LYS A 138 -6.36 13.26 -8.30
CA LYS A 138 -5.08 13.43 -7.59
C LYS A 138 -4.75 12.21 -6.72
N ALA A 139 -5.72 11.67 -6.00
CA ALA A 139 -5.57 10.46 -5.18
C ALA A 139 -5.19 9.26 -6.05
N ASP A 140 -5.86 9.13 -7.20
CA ASP A 140 -5.61 8.02 -8.11
C ASP A 140 -4.22 8.11 -8.79
N ILE A 141 -3.71 9.35 -9.02
CA ILE A 141 -2.31 9.57 -9.45
C ILE A 141 -1.36 9.02 -8.39
N ILE A 142 -1.61 9.30 -7.10
CA ILE A 142 -0.78 8.82 -5.98
C ILE A 142 -0.75 7.30 -5.94
N ALA A 143 -1.91 6.65 -6.07
CA ALA A 143 -1.98 5.19 -6.10
C ALA A 143 -1.12 4.61 -7.23
N VAL A 144 -1.26 5.11 -8.45
CA VAL A 144 -0.47 4.62 -9.59
C VAL A 144 1.03 4.93 -9.42
N ALA A 145 1.40 6.03 -8.78
CA ALA A 145 2.81 6.35 -8.51
C ALA A 145 3.45 5.38 -7.51
N LEU A 146 2.75 5.04 -6.43
CA LEU A 146 3.19 4.01 -5.48
C LEU A 146 3.28 2.64 -6.14
N GLU A 147 2.30 2.28 -6.99
CA GLU A 147 2.39 1.05 -7.76
C GLU A 147 3.58 1.05 -8.73
N THR A 148 3.94 2.21 -9.29
CA THR A 148 5.12 2.39 -10.16
C THR A 148 6.43 2.24 -9.39
N SER A 149 6.44 2.58 -8.10
CA SER A 149 7.60 2.34 -7.22
C SER A 149 7.73 0.89 -6.75
N GLY A 150 6.90 -0.03 -7.25
CA GLY A 150 6.96 -1.46 -6.94
C GLY A 150 5.96 -1.94 -5.89
N VAL A 151 5.08 -1.07 -5.37
CA VAL A 151 4.05 -1.47 -4.40
C VAL A 151 2.96 -2.28 -5.13
N LYS A 152 2.70 -3.51 -4.68
CA LYS A 152 1.62 -4.32 -5.23
C LYS A 152 0.32 -4.02 -4.51
N ASN A 153 -0.78 -3.85 -5.25
CA ASN A 153 -2.10 -3.77 -4.63
C ASN A 153 -2.60 -5.17 -4.23
N THR A 154 -2.00 -5.74 -3.18
CA THR A 154 -2.31 -7.09 -2.67
C THR A 154 -3.73 -7.21 -2.12
N GLN A 155 -4.42 -6.09 -1.88
CA GLN A 155 -5.81 -6.07 -1.42
C GLN A 155 -6.84 -5.94 -2.56
N ALA A 156 -6.41 -5.61 -3.78
CA ALA A 156 -7.27 -5.65 -4.97
C ALA A 156 -7.36 -7.05 -5.58
N GLU A 157 -6.31 -7.86 -5.43
CA GLU A 157 -6.40 -9.30 -5.53
C GLU A 157 -7.21 -9.77 -4.32
N GLY A 158 -8.48 -10.11 -4.53
CA GLY A 158 -9.39 -10.46 -3.43
C GLY A 158 -8.71 -11.39 -2.43
N GLN A 159 -8.80 -11.05 -1.12
CA GLN A 159 -8.09 -11.79 -0.08
C GLN A 159 -8.26 -13.31 -0.29
N PRO A 160 -7.15 -14.06 -0.34
CA PRO A 160 -7.24 -15.51 -0.45
C PRO A 160 -7.97 -16.07 0.77
N CYS A 161 -8.58 -17.23 0.61
CA CYS A 161 -9.27 -17.92 1.68
C CYS A 161 -8.32 -18.12 2.87
N PRO A 162 -8.69 -17.69 4.10
CA PRO A 162 -7.82 -17.85 5.26
C PRO A 162 -7.60 -19.31 5.66
N ASP A 163 -8.47 -20.22 5.24
CA ASP A 163 -8.38 -21.64 5.59
C ASP A 163 -7.52 -22.45 4.60
N CYS A 164 -7.48 -22.07 3.31
CA CYS A 164 -6.82 -22.89 2.29
C CYS A 164 -6.08 -22.12 1.18
N GLY A 165 -6.06 -20.78 1.22
CA GLY A 165 -5.37 -19.95 0.23
C GLY A 165 -6.06 -19.82 -1.13
N ALA A 166 -7.16 -20.54 -1.38
CA ALA A 166 -7.91 -20.47 -2.64
C ALA A 166 -8.62 -19.11 -2.82
N PRO A 167 -8.86 -18.64 -4.06
CA PRO A 167 -9.55 -17.38 -4.30
C PRO A 167 -10.98 -17.38 -3.72
N LEU A 168 -11.39 -16.25 -3.15
CA LEU A 168 -12.75 -16.04 -2.63
C LEU A 168 -13.65 -15.42 -3.70
N ARG A 169 -14.86 -15.96 -3.84
CA ARG A 169 -15.93 -15.38 -4.66
C ARG A 169 -16.85 -14.53 -3.79
N PHE A 170 -17.24 -13.37 -4.28
CA PHE A 170 -18.24 -12.55 -3.61
C PHE A 170 -19.63 -12.85 -4.17
N GLU A 171 -20.47 -13.49 -3.37
CA GLU A 171 -21.84 -13.84 -3.72
C GLU A 171 -22.77 -13.53 -2.53
N GLU A 172 -23.91 -12.87 -2.81
CA GLU A 172 -24.96 -12.60 -1.82
C GLU A 172 -24.49 -11.82 -0.58
N GLY A 173 -23.48 -10.95 -0.71
CA GLY A 173 -22.92 -10.19 0.41
C GLY A 173 -21.88 -10.96 1.24
N CYS A 174 -21.52 -12.18 0.81
CA CYS A 174 -20.55 -13.02 1.49
C CYS A 174 -19.36 -13.35 0.58
N ARG A 175 -18.16 -13.34 1.15
CA ARG A 175 -16.95 -13.91 0.54
C ARG A 175 -16.97 -15.42 0.78
N LYS A 176 -17.18 -16.23 -0.25
CA LYS A 176 -17.29 -17.69 -0.22
C LYS A 176 -16.06 -18.34 -0.90
N CYS A 177 -15.53 -19.40 -0.30
CA CYS A 177 -14.47 -20.23 -0.87
C CYS A 177 -15.05 -21.53 -1.43
N GLU A 178 -14.95 -21.77 -2.73
CA GLU A 178 -15.42 -23.01 -3.35
C GLU A 178 -14.52 -24.22 -3.03
N SER A 179 -13.27 -24.00 -2.60
CA SER A 179 -12.30 -25.09 -2.35
C SER A 179 -12.40 -25.72 -0.96
N CYS A 180 -12.78 -24.95 0.07
CA CYS A 180 -12.88 -25.46 1.46
C CYS A 180 -14.18 -25.12 2.18
N GLY A 181 -15.06 -24.30 1.58
CA GLY A 181 -16.34 -23.92 2.18
C GLY A 181 -16.28 -22.71 3.12
N PHE A 182 -15.14 -22.05 3.30
CA PHE A 182 -15.05 -20.80 4.07
C PHE A 182 -16.07 -19.77 3.57
N SER A 183 -16.79 -19.12 4.48
CA SER A 183 -17.71 -18.02 4.16
C SER A 183 -17.65 -16.91 5.20
N LYS A 184 -17.55 -15.65 4.76
CA LYS A 184 -17.64 -14.48 5.63
C LYS A 184 -18.48 -13.38 4.98
N CYS A 185 -19.58 -13.02 5.63
CA CYS A 185 -20.48 -11.96 5.20
C CYS A 185 -20.09 -10.61 5.81
N GLY A 186 -20.34 -9.53 5.07
CA GLY A 186 -20.09 -8.14 5.47
C GLY A 186 -21.35 -7.30 5.42
#